data_AF-A0A7R9LHM4-F1
#
_entry.id   AF-A0A7R9LHM4-F1
#
_cell.length_a   1.000
_cell.length_b   1.000
_cell.length_c   1.000
_cell.angle_alpha   90.00
_cell.angle_beta   90.00
_cell.angle_gamma   90.00
#
_symmetry.space_group_name_H-M   'P 1'
#
loop_
_entity.id
_entity.type
_entity.pdbx_description
1 polymer ?
#
loop_
_entity_poly.entity_id
_entity_poly.type
_entity_poly.pdbx_seq_one_letter_code
_entity_poly.pdbx_strand_id
1 'polypeptide(L)'
;MPFMANDNQNQVLEEQTAIADDKSVKRVRKTKPKTNENGTTASLFGIEPYQPKKNEEYMSEGQLEHFRKILLAWKAELMSEVDRTLNTMQDESSSLPDVNDRATQEEEFAIELRTRDRERKLIRKIEQSIEAIKNDDYGFCETCGIEIGLRRLEARPTATLCIDCKTLAEIKEKQNNGRKSTAYKGRFAPSPTGPLHFGSLVTAVASYCDAKAHHGQWIVRIEDTDIPRIYPDSEQHILKCLDAFGFQSDAEIIYQQHRLDIYQSVIEQLKQKHFVYACECTRKILGSNHIYAGTCRDKQLDFQDQAIRVKVSDQNICFNDRLQGQHCANLQRDLGDFVLKRRDGIINYQLAVVVDDYLQEISHVVRGADLLDNTERQIWLGQLLGYPALEYMHLPLAMNHLGQSAMSCVVRIYWIILNLLGYPALEYMHLPLAMNHLGQKLSKQNLAQALDLKHAPELLLQAIIALGQAPVDLDQPDLMLAQAVAQWDISRIPQGTTLQSIYQ
;
A
#
# COMPACT_ATOMS: atom_id res chain seq x y z
N MET A 1 -36.21 65.09 -33.06
CA MET A 1 -36.30 65.47 -31.64
C MET A 1 -34.99 65.09 -30.95
N PRO A 2 -34.54 65.85 -29.94
CA PRO A 2 -33.21 66.48 -29.93
C PRO A 2 -32.25 65.94 -28.84
N PHE A 3 -30.92 66.15 -29.05
CA PHE A 3 -29.85 66.49 -28.06
C PHE A 3 -29.63 65.55 -26.84
N MET A 4 -28.51 65.44 -26.12
CA MET A 4 -27.22 66.13 -25.92
C MET A 4 -26.35 65.12 -25.12
N ALA A 5 -25.09 64.87 -25.48
CA ALA A 5 -23.88 65.24 -24.73
C ALA A 5 -23.94 65.19 -23.18
N ASN A 6 -23.02 64.50 -22.49
CA ASN A 6 -21.71 65.07 -22.12
C ASN A 6 -20.84 64.12 -21.27
N ASP A 7 -19.54 64.12 -21.55
CA ASP A 7 -18.45 63.80 -20.63
C ASP A 7 -18.41 64.79 -19.45
N ASN A 8 -17.88 64.40 -18.28
CA ASN A 8 -16.55 64.85 -17.78
C ASN A 8 -16.32 64.61 -16.27
N GLN A 9 -15.12 64.13 -15.98
CA GLN A 9 -14.14 64.54 -14.95
C GLN A 9 -14.55 65.13 -13.58
N ASN A 10 -13.93 64.52 -12.55
CA ASN A 10 -13.20 65.13 -11.42
C ASN A 10 -13.56 66.57 -11.02
N GLN A 11 -13.98 66.76 -9.77
CA GLN A 11 -13.31 67.73 -8.89
C GLN A 11 -13.61 67.52 -7.39
N VAL A 12 -12.52 67.66 -6.64
CA VAL A 12 -12.34 67.71 -5.19
C VAL A 12 -13.00 68.98 -4.64
N LEU A 13 -13.53 68.93 -3.41
CA LEU A 13 -13.44 70.02 -2.43
C LEU A 13 -13.58 69.47 -1.01
N GLU A 14 -12.72 70.00 -0.14
CA GLU A 14 -12.37 69.60 1.22
C GLU A 14 -13.37 70.12 2.24
N GLU A 15 -13.51 69.43 3.38
CA GLU A 15 -13.72 70.13 4.66
C GLU A 15 -13.02 69.37 5.81
N GLN A 16 -12.19 70.12 6.53
CA GLN A 16 -11.35 69.70 7.64
C GLN A 16 -12.16 69.71 8.95
N THR A 17 -11.83 68.82 9.90
CA THR A 17 -11.33 69.21 11.25
C THR A 17 -11.16 68.03 12.23
N ALA A 18 -10.04 68.10 12.97
CA ALA A 18 -9.82 67.66 14.36
C ALA A 18 -9.58 66.17 14.71
N ILE A 19 -8.31 65.76 14.56
CA ILE A 19 -7.39 65.21 15.57
C ILE A 19 -8.00 64.59 16.85
N ALA A 20 -7.73 63.28 17.04
CA ALA A 20 -7.38 62.70 18.34
C ALA A 20 -6.27 61.64 18.14
N ASP A 21 -5.14 61.86 18.81
CA ASP A 21 -3.98 60.98 18.90
C ASP A 21 -4.34 59.60 19.49
N ASP A 22 -3.92 58.51 18.84
CA ASP A 22 -3.31 57.41 19.59
C ASP A 22 -2.19 56.73 18.79
N LYS A 23 -1.13 56.42 19.52
CA LYS A 23 0.21 56.14 19.04
C LYS A 23 0.28 54.78 18.34
N SER A 24 0.89 54.83 17.16
CA SER A 24 1.35 53.70 16.38
C SER A 24 2.16 52.66 17.18
N VAL A 25 1.77 51.39 17.09
CA VAL A 25 2.71 50.26 17.20
C VAL A 25 2.79 49.57 15.84
N LYS A 26 3.79 49.98 15.04
CA LYS A 26 4.18 49.26 13.82
C LYS A 26 4.66 47.86 14.23
N ARG A 27 3.87 46.82 13.92
CA ARG A 27 4.31 45.42 13.98
C ARG A 27 5.45 45.21 12.99
N VAL A 28 6.69 45.29 13.49
CA VAL A 28 7.88 44.84 12.76
C VAL A 28 7.73 43.34 12.56
N ARG A 29 7.49 42.90 11.32
CA ARG A 29 7.66 41.50 10.92
C ARG A 29 9.14 41.16 11.12
N LYS A 30 9.48 40.51 12.23
CA LYS A 30 10.78 39.82 12.36
C LYS A 30 10.80 38.70 11.32
N THR A 31 11.70 38.84 10.36
CA THR A 31 12.07 37.80 9.40
C THR A 31 12.48 36.54 10.16
N LYS A 32 11.81 35.41 9.87
CA LYS A 32 12.24 34.08 10.34
C LYS A 32 13.71 33.86 9.91
N PRO A 33 14.59 33.33 10.77
CA PRO A 33 15.90 32.89 10.33
C PRO A 33 15.70 31.81 9.27
N LYS A 34 16.41 31.92 8.14
CA LYS A 34 16.45 30.87 7.12
C LYS A 34 17.00 29.60 7.77
N THR A 35 16.18 28.56 7.84
CA THR A 35 16.62 27.21 8.24
C THR A 35 17.52 26.66 7.14
N ASN A 36 18.81 26.54 7.43
CA ASN A 36 19.73 25.73 6.63
C ASN A 36 19.30 24.26 6.79
N GLU A 37 19.07 23.57 5.68
CA GLU A 37 18.49 22.22 5.61
C GLU A 37 19.39 21.08 6.14
N ASN A 38 20.48 21.38 6.87
CA ASN A 38 21.44 20.39 7.40
C ASN A 38 21.81 20.62 8.89
N GLY A 39 20.94 21.24 9.68
CA GLY A 39 21.25 21.53 11.09
C GLY A 39 21.24 20.28 11.99
N THR A 40 22.40 19.90 12.52
CA THR A 40 22.51 18.94 13.65
C THR A 40 21.93 19.56 14.93
N THR A 41 21.57 18.75 15.93
CA THR A 41 21.10 19.32 17.22
C THR A 41 22.16 20.19 17.87
N ALA A 42 23.45 19.90 17.67
CA ALA A 42 24.56 20.77 18.05
C ALA A 42 24.48 22.18 17.40
N SER A 43 24.13 22.24 16.12
CA SER A 43 24.04 23.50 15.35
C SER A 43 22.91 24.42 15.84
N LEU A 44 21.84 23.84 16.40
CA LEU A 44 20.73 24.61 16.97
C LEU A 44 21.14 25.42 18.21
N PHE A 45 22.15 24.96 18.94
CA PHE A 45 22.66 25.61 20.15
C PHE A 45 23.98 26.37 19.95
N GLY A 46 24.39 26.60 18.69
CA GLY A 46 25.64 27.28 18.36
C GLY A 46 26.90 26.49 18.74
N ILE A 47 26.79 25.18 18.92
CA ILE A 47 27.92 24.29 19.21
C ILE A 47 28.42 23.73 17.88
N GLU A 48 29.66 24.03 17.53
CA GLU A 48 30.27 23.50 16.30
C GLU A 48 30.44 21.97 16.37
N PRO A 49 30.26 21.25 15.25
CA PRO A 49 30.45 19.80 15.20
C PRO A 49 31.84 19.38 15.69
N TYR A 50 31.91 18.25 16.40
CA TYR A 50 33.19 17.79 16.92
C TYR A 50 34.12 17.35 15.78
N GLN A 51 35.36 17.85 15.78
CA GLN A 51 36.38 17.46 14.81
C GLN A 51 37.31 16.42 15.43
N PRO A 52 37.18 15.12 15.06
CA PRO A 52 37.99 14.07 15.65
C PRO A 52 39.47 14.22 15.30
N LYS A 53 40.35 14.00 16.29
CA LYS A 53 41.80 13.98 16.05
C LYS A 53 42.21 12.66 15.39
N LYS A 54 43.31 12.68 14.64
CA LYS A 54 43.85 11.47 13.98
C LYS A 54 44.28 10.45 15.06
N ASN A 55 43.67 9.26 15.04
CA ASN A 55 43.83 8.17 16.03
C ASN A 55 43.28 8.46 17.44
N GLU A 56 42.21 9.25 17.56
CA GLU A 56 41.49 9.41 18.82
C GLU A 56 40.63 8.18 19.16
N GLU A 57 40.68 7.73 20.41
CA GLU A 57 39.81 6.64 20.90
C GLU A 57 38.34 7.07 20.91
N TYR A 58 37.46 6.10 20.64
CA TYR A 58 36.02 6.33 20.67
C TYR A 58 35.56 6.67 22.10
N MET A 59 34.73 7.71 22.24
CA MET A 59 34.31 8.28 23.53
C MET A 59 35.47 8.75 24.41
N SER A 60 36.45 9.44 23.79
CA SER A 60 37.47 10.18 24.52
C SER A 60 36.84 11.22 25.48
N GLU A 61 37.62 11.65 26.47
CA GLU A 61 37.22 12.71 27.41
C GLU A 61 36.76 13.99 26.68
N GLY A 62 37.36 14.29 25.52
CA GLY A 62 36.96 15.42 24.67
C GLY A 62 35.61 15.22 23.96
N GLN A 63 35.31 14.00 23.49
CA GLN A 63 34.03 13.65 22.87
C GLN A 63 32.90 13.64 23.88
N LEU A 64 33.13 13.06 25.07
CA LEU A 64 32.13 13.03 26.15
C LEU A 64 31.79 14.44 26.64
N GLU A 65 32.78 15.32 26.79
CA GLU A 65 32.54 16.72 27.18
C GLU A 65 31.75 17.49 26.10
N HIS A 66 31.98 17.20 24.82
CA HIS A 66 31.20 17.78 23.73
C HIS A 66 29.71 17.38 23.80
N PHE A 67 29.41 16.08 23.94
CA PHE A 67 28.02 15.62 24.05
C PHE A 67 27.35 16.08 25.36
N ARG A 68 28.10 16.17 26.45
CA ARG A 68 27.63 16.72 27.73
C ARG A 68 27.16 18.16 27.59
N LYS A 69 27.93 19.00 26.88
CA LYS A 69 27.54 20.40 26.59
C LYS A 69 26.25 20.47 25.78
N ILE A 70 26.10 19.64 24.74
CA ILE A 70 24.88 19.60 23.92
C ILE A 70 23.67 19.20 24.79
N LEU A 71 23.79 18.13 25.58
CA LEU A 71 22.71 17.63 26.44
C LEU A 71 22.30 18.67 27.50
N LEU A 72 23.25 19.37 28.12
CA LEU A 72 22.97 20.40 29.11
C LEU A 72 22.31 21.65 28.50
N ALA A 73 22.79 22.11 27.34
CA ALA A 73 22.18 23.22 26.61
C ALA A 73 20.75 22.89 26.20
N TRP A 74 20.52 21.68 25.68
CA TRP A 74 19.20 21.22 25.27
C TRP A 74 18.25 21.09 26.46
N LYS A 75 18.72 20.56 27.60
CA LYS A 75 17.92 20.48 28.83
C LYS A 75 17.50 21.87 29.32
N ALA A 76 18.41 22.84 29.33
CA ALA A 76 18.12 24.20 29.79
C ALA A 76 17.03 24.87 28.94
N GLU A 77 17.09 24.70 27.61
CA GLU A 77 16.06 25.23 26.70
C GLU A 77 14.70 24.59 26.96
N LEU A 78 14.62 23.27 27.02
CA LEU A 78 13.37 22.56 27.28
C LEU A 78 12.77 22.91 28.65
N MET A 79 13.60 23.16 29.66
CA MET A 79 13.12 23.63 30.97
C MET A 79 12.52 25.03 30.89
N SER A 80 13.15 25.95 30.15
CA SER A 80 12.63 27.29 29.90
C SER A 80 11.30 27.28 29.12
N GLU A 81 11.16 26.38 28.14
CA GLU A 81 9.91 26.19 27.39
C GLU A 81 8.78 25.69 28.28
N VAL A 82 9.04 24.66 29.10
CA VAL A 82 8.07 24.13 30.08
C VAL A 82 7.61 25.22 31.05
N ASP A 83 8.53 26.03 31.59
CA ASP A 83 8.21 27.12 32.52
C ASP A 83 7.38 28.22 31.83
N ARG A 84 7.68 28.53 30.57
CA ARG A 84 6.90 29.49 29.78
C ARG A 84 5.47 29.01 29.54
N THR A 85 5.29 27.76 29.14
CA THR A 85 3.95 27.17 28.93
C THR A 85 3.13 27.18 30.22
N LEU A 86 3.75 26.90 31.37
CA LEU A 86 3.07 26.98 32.67
C LEU A 86 2.57 28.39 32.98
N ASN A 87 3.36 29.42 32.68
CA ASN A 87 2.95 30.81 32.90
C ASN A 87 1.79 31.21 31.97
N THR A 88 1.84 30.85 30.68
CA THR A 88 0.73 31.11 29.74
C THR A 88 -0.58 30.47 30.21
N MET A 89 -0.52 29.20 30.64
CA MET A 89 -1.69 28.48 31.15
C MET A 89 -2.27 29.09 32.43
N GLN A 90 -1.43 29.73 33.28
CA GLN A 90 -1.88 30.41 34.49
C GLN A 90 -2.56 31.75 34.15
N ASP A 91 -1.97 32.52 33.23
CA ASP A 91 -2.47 33.84 32.83
C ASP A 91 -3.78 33.77 32.02
N GLU A 92 -3.95 32.75 31.17
CA GLU A 92 -5.15 32.59 30.32
C GLU A 92 -6.36 32.00 31.07
N SER A 93 -6.19 31.59 32.33
CA SER A 93 -7.28 31.06 33.17
C SER A 93 -8.32 32.11 33.61
N SER A 94 -8.17 33.38 33.20
CA SER A 94 -9.12 34.47 33.47
C SER A 94 -10.37 34.41 32.57
N SER A 95 -11.55 34.46 33.18
CA SER A 95 -12.87 34.17 32.60
C SER A 95 -13.24 34.95 31.33
N LEU A 96 -13.67 34.24 30.28
CA LEU A 96 -14.19 34.81 29.03
C LEU A 96 -15.72 34.61 28.85
N PRO A 97 -16.39 35.45 28.02
CA PRO A 97 -17.85 35.62 28.08
C PRO A 97 -18.70 34.70 27.16
N ASP A 98 -18.13 34.02 26.15
CA ASP A 98 -18.86 33.25 25.11
C ASP A 98 -18.37 31.77 25.01
N VAL A 99 -19.29 30.86 24.66
CA VAL A 99 -19.09 29.42 24.45
C VAL A 99 -18.13 29.09 23.28
N ASN A 100 -18.13 29.88 22.20
CA ASN A 100 -17.20 29.67 21.08
C ASN A 100 -15.75 29.98 21.48
N ASP A 101 -15.53 31.07 22.21
CA ASP A 101 -14.20 31.44 22.71
C ASP A 101 -13.66 30.38 23.68
N ARG A 102 -14.54 29.77 24.48
CA ARG A 102 -14.20 28.66 25.36
C ARG A 102 -13.78 27.40 24.61
N ALA A 103 -14.45 27.05 23.51
CA ALA A 103 -14.10 25.87 22.72
C ALA A 103 -12.71 25.99 22.08
N THR A 104 -12.38 27.17 21.54
CA THR A 104 -11.04 27.45 20.99
C THR A 104 -9.96 27.37 22.07
N GLN A 105 -10.21 27.95 23.25
CA GLN A 105 -9.25 27.90 24.36
C GLN A 105 -9.03 26.47 24.89
N GLU A 106 -10.08 25.66 24.99
CA GLU A 106 -9.95 24.25 25.42
C GLU A 106 -9.08 23.44 24.44
N GLU A 107 -9.17 23.68 23.13
CA GLU A 107 -8.30 23.06 22.13
C GLU A 107 -6.84 23.54 22.24
N GLU A 108 -6.62 24.85 22.41
CA GLU A 108 -5.29 25.43 22.60
C GLU A 108 -4.62 24.86 23.86
N PHE A 109 -5.34 24.81 24.98
CA PHE A 109 -4.87 24.21 26.23
C PHE A 109 -4.54 22.72 26.07
N ALA A 110 -5.35 21.97 25.31
CA ALA A 110 -5.10 20.55 25.02
C ALA A 110 -3.86 20.34 24.13
N ILE A 111 -3.52 21.29 23.26
CA ILE A 111 -2.28 21.28 22.48
C ILE A 111 -1.08 21.57 23.40
N GLU A 112 -1.15 22.61 24.23
CA GLU A 112 -0.09 22.99 25.16
C GLU A 112 0.23 21.87 26.16
N LEU A 113 -0.79 21.22 26.72
CA LEU A 113 -0.62 20.11 27.65
C LEU A 113 0.14 18.93 27.01
N ARG A 114 -0.16 18.62 25.74
CA ARG A 114 0.52 17.55 24.99
C ARG A 114 1.96 17.92 24.66
N THR A 115 2.23 19.17 24.35
CA THR A 115 3.58 19.69 24.08
C THR A 115 4.44 19.59 25.34
N ARG A 116 3.92 20.08 26.48
CA ARG A 116 4.59 19.97 27.80
C ARG A 116 4.90 18.53 28.19
N ASP A 117 3.98 17.60 27.96
CA ASP A 117 4.19 16.18 28.28
C ASP A 117 5.29 15.54 27.42
N ARG A 118 5.45 15.99 26.16
CA ARG A 118 6.55 15.55 25.28
C ARG A 118 7.88 16.10 25.77
N GLU A 119 7.94 17.38 26.10
CA GLU A 119 9.14 18.05 26.63
C GLU A 119 9.60 17.40 27.94
N ARG A 120 8.69 17.16 28.90
CA ARG A 120 9.00 16.44 30.15
C ARG A 120 9.58 15.04 29.91
N LYS A 121 9.02 14.29 28.97
CA LYS A 121 9.53 12.94 28.62
C LYS A 121 10.92 13.02 28.00
N LEU A 122 11.19 14.07 27.21
CA LEU A 122 12.49 14.28 26.59
C LEU A 122 13.54 14.72 27.62
N ILE A 123 13.20 15.61 28.56
CA ILE A 123 14.07 15.99 29.69
C ILE A 123 14.53 14.75 30.46
N ARG A 124 13.61 13.83 30.78
CA ARG A 124 13.97 12.56 31.45
C ARG A 124 14.97 11.72 30.64
N LYS A 125 14.82 11.67 29.31
CA LYS A 125 15.77 10.96 28.43
C LYS A 125 17.15 11.62 28.40
N ILE A 126 17.18 12.96 28.39
CA ILE A 126 18.44 13.71 28.47
C ILE A 126 19.15 13.44 29.79
N GLU A 127 18.42 13.41 30.91
CA GLU A 127 18.97 13.07 32.23
C GLU A 127 19.57 11.66 32.25
N GLN A 128 18.88 10.68 31.65
CA GLN A 128 19.39 9.32 31.48
C GLN A 128 20.67 9.29 30.64
N SER A 129 20.74 10.05 29.55
CA SER A 129 21.96 10.14 28.73
C SER A 129 23.12 10.80 29.47
N ILE A 130 22.86 11.82 30.29
CA ILE A 130 23.88 12.44 31.15
C ILE A 130 24.39 11.45 32.19
N GLU A 131 23.52 10.61 32.75
CA GLU A 131 23.94 9.57 33.69
C GLU A 131 24.75 8.47 33.00
N ALA A 132 24.36 8.05 31.78
CA ALA A 132 25.14 7.11 30.98
C ALA A 132 26.56 7.62 30.68
N ILE A 133 26.75 8.93 30.50
CA ILE A 133 28.07 9.54 30.34
C ILE A 133 28.91 9.38 31.61
N LYS A 134 28.32 9.45 32.81
CA LYS A 134 29.05 9.27 34.07
C LYS A 134 29.46 7.82 34.33
N ASN A 135 28.70 6.87 33.77
CA ASN A 135 28.92 5.44 33.94
C ASN A 135 29.74 4.82 32.80
N ASP A 136 30.31 5.63 31.90
CA ASP A 136 31.06 5.20 30.71
C ASP A 136 30.29 4.30 29.72
N ASP A 137 28.94 4.28 29.80
CA ASP A 137 28.06 3.48 28.94
C ASP A 137 27.55 4.27 27.71
N TYR A 138 27.85 5.57 27.63
CA TYR A 138 27.37 6.43 26.56
C TYR A 138 28.06 6.15 25.23
N GLY A 139 27.28 6.14 24.15
CA GLY A 139 27.78 5.92 22.79
C GLY A 139 27.68 4.47 22.30
N PHE A 140 27.36 3.51 23.18
CA PHE A 140 27.21 2.11 22.78
C PHE A 140 25.73 1.70 22.66
N CYS A 141 25.44 0.79 21.73
CA CYS A 141 24.09 0.25 21.55
C CYS A 141 23.69 -0.68 22.70
N GLU A 142 22.58 -0.39 23.38
CA GLU A 142 22.06 -1.21 24.49
C GLU A 142 21.72 -2.66 24.07
N THR A 143 21.45 -2.92 22.79
CA THR A 143 21.04 -4.25 22.29
C THR A 143 22.20 -5.10 21.79
N CYS A 144 23.16 -4.52 21.08
CA CYS A 144 24.24 -5.28 20.43
C CYS A 144 25.66 -4.88 20.86
N GLY A 145 25.80 -3.85 21.70
CA GLY A 145 27.10 -3.38 22.20
C GLY A 145 27.97 -2.65 21.17
N ILE A 146 27.52 -2.50 19.92
CA ILE A 146 28.29 -1.81 18.87
C ILE A 146 28.23 -0.30 19.07
N GLU A 147 29.31 0.38 18.71
CA GLU A 147 29.44 1.84 18.69
C GLU A 147 28.35 2.52 17.85
N ILE A 148 27.79 3.60 18.40
CA ILE A 148 26.86 4.47 17.70
C ILE A 148 27.65 5.57 16.99
N GLY A 149 27.49 5.69 15.67
CA GLY A 149 28.24 6.68 14.89
C GLY A 149 28.08 8.12 15.40
N LEU A 150 29.19 8.87 15.50
CA LEU A 150 29.24 10.22 16.08
C LEU A 150 28.23 11.19 15.44
N ARG A 151 28.12 11.19 14.11
CA ARG A 151 27.14 12.02 13.38
C ARG A 151 25.69 11.75 13.80
N ARG A 152 25.38 10.51 14.19
CA ARG A 152 24.05 10.15 14.67
C ARG A 152 23.81 10.63 16.10
N LEU A 153 24.81 10.56 16.96
CA LEU A 153 24.75 11.15 18.30
C LEU A 153 24.68 12.68 18.25
N GLU A 154 25.34 13.34 17.29
CA GLU A 154 25.21 14.78 17.08
C GLU A 154 23.83 15.19 16.54
N ALA A 155 23.19 14.32 15.75
CA ALA A 155 21.82 14.53 15.29
C ALA A 155 20.79 14.19 16.38
N ARG A 156 21.08 13.20 17.23
CA ARG A 156 20.20 12.73 18.29
C ARG A 156 21.00 12.20 19.50
N PRO A 157 21.39 13.09 20.43
CA PRO A 157 22.26 12.74 21.57
C PRO A 157 21.64 11.71 22.53
N THR A 158 20.31 11.60 22.57
CA THR A 158 19.61 10.64 23.42
C THR A 158 19.38 9.28 22.76
N ALA A 159 20.09 8.94 21.68
CA ALA A 159 19.90 7.69 20.95
C ALA A 159 20.62 6.54 21.66
N THR A 160 19.88 5.48 22.05
CA THR A 160 20.43 4.35 22.82
C THR A 160 20.68 3.07 22.01
N LEU A 161 20.17 3.00 20.78
CA LEU A 161 20.32 1.85 19.87
C LEU A 161 21.16 2.24 18.66
N CYS A 162 21.89 1.34 18.00
CA CYS A 162 22.48 1.61 16.68
C CYS A 162 21.42 1.73 15.57
N ILE A 163 21.81 2.07 14.34
CA ILE A 163 20.87 2.21 13.20
C ILE A 163 20.18 0.86 12.92
N ASP A 164 20.93 -0.23 12.90
CA ASP A 164 20.40 -1.55 12.58
C ASP A 164 19.41 -2.04 13.65
N CYS A 165 19.79 -1.95 14.94
CA CYS A 165 18.90 -2.31 16.04
C CYS A 165 17.67 -1.41 16.12
N LYS A 166 17.79 -0.11 15.81
CA LYS A 166 16.64 0.79 15.77
C LYS A 166 15.69 0.43 14.62
N THR A 167 16.24 0.09 13.46
CA THR A 167 15.47 -0.38 12.30
C THR A 167 14.74 -1.67 12.63
N LEU A 168 15.40 -2.63 13.28
CA LEU A 168 14.78 -3.88 13.72
C LEU A 168 13.70 -3.65 14.78
N ALA A 169 13.91 -2.73 15.73
CA ALA A 169 12.92 -2.38 16.74
C ALA A 169 11.68 -1.73 16.09
N GLU A 170 11.85 -0.86 15.10
CA GLU A 170 10.75 -0.25 14.34
C GLU A 170 9.99 -1.28 13.50
N ILE A 171 10.69 -2.24 12.88
CA ILE A 171 10.06 -3.39 12.21
C ILE A 171 9.27 -4.22 13.21
N LYS A 172 9.84 -4.50 14.39
CA LYS A 172 9.19 -5.28 15.45
C LYS A 172 7.99 -4.55 16.07
N GLU A 173 8.06 -3.24 16.26
CA GLU A 173 6.93 -2.40 16.72
C GLU A 173 5.80 -2.38 15.67
N LYS A 174 6.15 -2.31 14.38
CA LYS A 174 5.18 -2.46 13.28
C LYS A 174 4.53 -3.85 13.26
N GLN A 175 5.30 -4.91 13.53
CA GLN A 175 4.80 -6.28 13.63
C GLN A 175 3.94 -6.51 14.88
N ASN A 176 4.35 -5.98 16.05
CA ASN A 176 3.60 -6.10 17.31
C ASN A 176 2.34 -5.24 17.38
N ASN A 177 2.21 -4.21 16.53
CA ASN A 177 0.96 -3.47 16.35
C ASN A 177 -0.12 -4.24 15.56
N GLY A 178 0.10 -5.51 15.20
CA GLY A 178 -0.85 -6.42 14.55
C GLY A 178 -2.13 -6.78 15.34
N ARG A 179 -2.54 -5.94 16.29
CA ARG A 179 -3.85 -5.98 16.97
C ARG A 179 -4.53 -4.61 17.06
N LYS A 180 -4.05 -3.58 16.36
CA LYS A 180 -4.90 -2.44 16.03
C LYS A 180 -5.67 -2.78 14.77
N SER A 181 -7.00 -2.80 14.87
CA SER A 181 -7.93 -2.86 13.74
C SER A 181 -7.40 -1.99 12.59
N THR A 182 -6.82 -2.62 11.58
CA THR A 182 -6.48 -1.95 10.33
C THR A 182 -7.81 -1.72 9.62
N ALA A 183 -8.11 -0.46 9.30
CA ALA A 183 -9.28 -0.13 8.52
C ALA A 183 -9.31 -0.97 7.23
N TYR A 184 -10.49 -1.45 6.83
CA TYR A 184 -10.65 -2.26 5.63
C TYR A 184 -10.08 -1.49 4.43
N LYS A 185 -9.22 -2.14 3.64
CA LYS A 185 -8.69 -1.60 2.39
C LYS A 185 -8.64 -2.69 1.33
N GLY A 186 -9.49 -2.55 0.34
CA GLY A 186 -9.60 -3.44 -0.81
C GLY A 186 -9.15 -2.76 -2.09
N ARG A 187 -9.03 -3.55 -3.16
CA ARG A 187 -8.68 -3.03 -4.49
C ARG A 187 -9.32 -3.78 -5.64
N PHE A 188 -9.49 -3.06 -6.74
CA PHE A 188 -9.69 -3.63 -8.06
C PHE A 188 -8.43 -3.45 -8.91
N ALA A 189 -7.89 -4.57 -9.41
CA ALA A 189 -6.59 -4.59 -10.08
C ALA A 189 -6.68 -5.19 -11.51
N PRO A 190 -7.28 -4.48 -12.49
CA PRO A 190 -7.42 -4.98 -13.85
C PRO A 190 -6.08 -4.91 -14.61
N SER A 191 -5.83 -5.92 -15.44
CA SER A 191 -4.73 -5.90 -16.41
C SER A 191 -5.24 -5.44 -17.78
N PRO A 192 -4.58 -4.47 -18.46
CA PRO A 192 -5.03 -3.91 -19.73
C PRO A 192 -4.72 -4.81 -20.94
N THR A 193 -4.99 -6.10 -20.82
CA THR A 193 -4.75 -7.13 -21.85
C THR A 193 -5.92 -7.33 -22.80
N GLY A 194 -6.95 -6.50 -22.66
CA GLY A 194 -8.20 -6.48 -23.41
C GLY A 194 -9.20 -5.52 -22.76
N PRO A 195 -10.36 -5.25 -23.39
CA PRO A 195 -11.42 -4.47 -22.78
C PRO A 195 -11.97 -5.15 -21.51
N LEU A 196 -12.58 -4.36 -20.61
CA LEU A 196 -13.30 -4.96 -19.49
C LEU A 196 -14.52 -5.71 -20.04
N HIS A 197 -14.74 -6.87 -19.45
CA HIS A 197 -15.86 -7.75 -19.75
C HIS A 197 -16.72 -7.95 -18.50
N PHE A 198 -17.87 -8.60 -18.65
CA PHE A 198 -18.82 -8.82 -17.54
C PHE A 198 -18.19 -9.43 -16.27
N GLY A 199 -17.37 -10.48 -16.39
CA GLY A 199 -16.65 -11.03 -15.23
C GLY A 199 -15.72 -10.04 -14.50
N SER A 200 -15.14 -9.08 -15.22
CA SER A 200 -14.34 -8.00 -14.60
C SER A 200 -15.25 -7.01 -13.86
N LEU A 201 -16.42 -6.69 -14.43
CA LEU A 201 -17.44 -5.87 -13.77
C LEU A 201 -17.94 -6.54 -12.49
N VAL A 202 -18.27 -7.84 -12.52
CA VAL A 202 -18.67 -8.60 -11.32
C VAL A 202 -17.61 -8.49 -10.22
N THR A 203 -16.33 -8.61 -10.58
CA THR A 203 -15.22 -8.46 -9.62
C THR A 203 -15.12 -7.04 -9.08
N ALA A 204 -15.29 -6.03 -9.94
CA ALA A 204 -15.30 -4.62 -9.52
C ALA A 204 -16.45 -4.33 -8.55
N VAL A 205 -17.69 -4.73 -8.88
CA VAL A 205 -18.88 -4.58 -8.02
C VAL A 205 -18.67 -5.23 -6.67
N ALA A 206 -18.25 -6.49 -6.63
CA ALA A 206 -18.06 -7.21 -5.38
C ALA A 206 -16.94 -6.61 -4.52
N SER A 207 -15.78 -6.30 -5.12
CA SER A 207 -14.67 -5.70 -4.38
C SER A 207 -15.00 -4.31 -3.85
N TYR A 208 -15.79 -3.51 -4.60
CA TYR A 208 -16.26 -2.21 -4.18
C TYR A 208 -17.30 -2.32 -3.06
N CYS A 209 -18.33 -3.14 -3.24
CA CYS A 209 -19.39 -3.30 -2.26
C CYS A 209 -18.86 -3.86 -0.94
N ASP A 210 -17.99 -4.87 -1.00
CA ASP A 210 -17.37 -5.45 0.19
C ASP A 210 -16.53 -4.41 0.94
N ALA A 211 -15.79 -3.55 0.23
CA ALA A 211 -15.02 -2.49 0.85
C ALA A 211 -15.88 -1.41 1.51
N LYS A 212 -16.88 -0.89 0.79
CA LYS A 212 -17.72 0.20 1.27
C LYS A 212 -18.68 -0.25 2.38
N ALA A 213 -19.17 -1.49 2.34
CA ALA A 213 -19.99 -2.07 3.39
C ALA A 213 -19.25 -2.19 4.73
N HIS A 214 -17.92 -2.37 4.70
CA HIS A 214 -17.05 -2.36 5.89
C HIS A 214 -16.51 -0.96 6.23
N HIS A 215 -17.07 0.11 5.64
CA HIS A 215 -16.60 1.49 5.79
C HIS A 215 -15.10 1.67 5.48
N GLY A 216 -14.60 0.87 4.54
CA GLY A 216 -13.21 0.83 4.12
C GLY A 216 -12.89 1.68 2.90
N GLN A 217 -11.63 1.61 2.50
CA GLN A 217 -11.13 2.17 1.26
C GLN A 217 -11.16 1.15 0.13
N TRP A 218 -11.50 1.60 -1.06
CA TRP A 218 -11.41 0.84 -2.31
C TRP A 218 -10.55 1.62 -3.30
N ILE A 219 -9.48 0.99 -3.78
CA ILE A 219 -8.54 1.63 -4.69
C ILE A 219 -8.42 0.87 -6.00
N VAL A 220 -7.93 1.54 -7.04
CA VAL A 220 -7.69 0.91 -8.35
C VAL A 220 -6.20 0.89 -8.67
N ARG A 221 -5.74 -0.22 -9.25
CA ARG A 221 -4.37 -0.40 -9.75
C ARG A 221 -4.39 -1.04 -11.13
N ILE A 222 -3.70 -0.44 -12.09
CA ILE A 222 -3.57 -1.01 -13.44
C ILE A 222 -2.37 -1.96 -13.49
N GLU A 223 -2.61 -3.23 -13.81
CA GLU A 223 -1.59 -4.29 -13.85
C GLU A 223 -1.01 -4.49 -15.26
N ASP A 224 -0.18 -3.52 -15.67
CA ASP A 224 0.40 -3.31 -17.00
C ASP A 224 1.90 -3.70 -17.11
N THR A 225 2.36 -4.65 -16.28
CA THR A 225 3.78 -5.09 -16.29
C THR A 225 4.19 -5.86 -17.56
N ASP A 226 3.27 -6.56 -18.22
CA ASP A 226 3.52 -7.31 -19.46
C ASP A 226 3.21 -6.43 -20.69
N ILE A 227 4.05 -5.42 -20.91
CA ILE A 227 3.90 -4.41 -21.99
C ILE A 227 3.53 -5.03 -23.35
N PRO A 228 4.17 -6.12 -23.82
CA PRO A 228 3.82 -6.74 -25.10
C PRO A 228 2.40 -7.29 -25.19
N ARG A 229 1.70 -7.48 -24.06
CA ARG A 229 0.31 -7.97 -24.02
C ARG A 229 -0.71 -6.85 -23.83
N ILE A 230 -0.27 -5.61 -23.64
CA ILE A 230 -1.19 -4.48 -23.48
C ILE A 230 -1.96 -4.30 -24.78
N TYR A 231 -3.29 -4.30 -24.67
CA TYR A 231 -4.18 -4.05 -25.79
C TYR A 231 -4.32 -2.53 -25.99
N PRO A 232 -4.23 -2.01 -27.23
CA PRO A 232 -4.35 -0.58 -27.50
C PRO A 232 -5.60 0.03 -26.87
N ASP A 233 -5.46 1.20 -26.26
CA ASP A 233 -6.54 1.95 -25.58
C ASP A 233 -7.24 1.23 -24.43
N SER A 234 -6.76 0.05 -24.01
CA SER A 234 -7.39 -0.75 -22.94
C SER A 234 -7.38 -0.02 -21.59
N GLU A 235 -6.29 0.68 -21.25
CA GLU A 235 -6.22 1.48 -20.02
C GLU A 235 -7.27 2.60 -20.01
N GLN A 236 -7.40 3.35 -21.11
CA GLN A 236 -8.42 4.39 -21.24
C GLN A 236 -9.84 3.81 -21.19
N HIS A 237 -10.05 2.64 -21.80
CA HIS A 237 -11.32 1.95 -21.74
C HIS A 237 -11.65 1.50 -20.31
N ILE A 238 -10.69 0.96 -19.56
CA ILE A 238 -10.86 0.61 -18.13
C ILE A 238 -11.32 1.84 -17.34
N LEU A 239 -10.64 2.98 -17.50
CA LEU A 239 -11.00 4.21 -16.80
C LEU A 239 -12.40 4.70 -17.17
N LYS A 240 -12.73 4.71 -18.46
CA LYS A 240 -14.09 5.06 -18.93
C LYS A 240 -15.16 4.14 -18.37
N CYS A 241 -14.87 2.85 -18.22
CA CYS A 241 -15.80 1.92 -17.58
C CYS A 241 -15.99 2.29 -16.11
N LEU A 242 -14.92 2.53 -15.35
CA LEU A 242 -15.02 2.92 -13.94
C LEU A 242 -15.90 4.16 -13.75
N ASP A 243 -15.68 5.19 -14.57
CA ASP A 243 -16.49 6.40 -14.56
C ASP A 243 -17.96 6.11 -14.92
N ALA A 244 -18.20 5.35 -16.00
CA ALA A 244 -19.55 5.03 -16.46
C ALA A 244 -20.36 4.19 -15.48
N PHE A 245 -19.71 3.34 -14.67
CA PHE A 245 -20.36 2.54 -13.63
C PHE A 245 -20.38 3.25 -12.26
N GLY A 246 -19.88 4.47 -12.14
CA GLY A 246 -19.90 5.24 -10.88
C GLY A 246 -18.87 4.79 -9.84
N PHE A 247 -17.87 3.99 -10.22
CA PHE A 247 -16.82 3.53 -9.30
C PHE A 247 -15.83 4.66 -8.99
N GLN A 248 -15.77 5.05 -7.71
CA GLN A 248 -14.81 6.05 -7.23
C GLN A 248 -13.68 5.38 -6.45
N SER A 249 -12.45 5.54 -6.94
CA SER A 249 -11.23 5.12 -6.23
C SER A 249 -10.92 6.11 -5.10
N ASP A 250 -10.66 5.60 -3.89
CA ASP A 250 -10.34 6.43 -2.72
C ASP A 250 -8.88 6.90 -2.68
N ALA A 251 -8.08 6.49 -3.65
CA ALA A 251 -6.69 6.89 -3.84
C ALA A 251 -6.36 7.07 -5.32
N GLU A 252 -5.25 7.73 -5.60
CA GLU A 252 -4.72 7.86 -6.96
C GLU A 252 -4.50 6.48 -7.59
N ILE A 253 -4.95 6.35 -8.84
CA ILE A 253 -4.78 5.12 -9.62
C ILE A 253 -3.31 4.98 -10.00
N ILE A 254 -2.71 3.87 -9.57
CA ILE A 254 -1.31 3.59 -9.88
C ILE A 254 -1.19 2.60 -11.05
N TYR A 255 -0.07 2.70 -11.75
CA TYR A 255 0.29 1.87 -12.90
C TYR A 255 1.56 1.09 -12.57
N GLN A 256 1.55 -0.23 -12.75
CA GLN A 256 2.68 -1.08 -12.38
C GLN A 256 3.89 -0.88 -13.29
N GLN A 257 3.71 -0.44 -14.53
CA GLN A 257 4.78 -0.11 -15.47
C GLN A 257 5.70 1.01 -14.96
N HIS A 258 5.20 1.89 -14.08
CA HIS A 258 5.98 2.97 -13.45
C HIS A 258 6.68 2.53 -12.16
N ARG A 259 6.60 1.25 -11.79
CA ARG A 259 7.07 0.73 -10.48
C ARG A 259 8.13 -0.36 -10.60
N LEU A 260 8.69 -0.53 -11.80
CA LEU A 260 9.67 -1.58 -12.10
C LEU A 260 10.91 -1.54 -11.20
N ASP A 261 11.38 -0.35 -10.84
CA ASP A 261 12.53 -0.17 -9.94
C ASP A 261 12.26 -0.72 -8.53
N ILE A 262 11.04 -0.58 -8.03
CA ILE A 262 10.62 -1.11 -6.73
C ILE A 262 10.71 -2.63 -6.76
N TYR A 263 10.15 -3.27 -7.79
CA TYR A 263 10.19 -4.73 -7.93
C TYR A 263 11.62 -5.23 -8.08
N GLN A 264 12.47 -4.49 -8.79
CA GLN A 264 13.89 -4.82 -8.93
C GLN A 264 14.64 -4.73 -7.60
N SER A 265 14.33 -3.73 -6.77
CA SER A 265 14.87 -3.61 -5.41
C SER A 265 14.43 -4.77 -4.52
N VAL A 266 13.17 -5.21 -4.62
CA VAL A 266 12.67 -6.38 -3.86
C VAL A 266 13.35 -7.67 -4.30
N ILE A 267 13.57 -7.86 -5.60
CA ILE A 267 14.37 -8.97 -6.12
C ILE A 267 15.77 -8.95 -5.52
N GLU A 268 16.41 -7.78 -5.45
CA GLU A 268 17.75 -7.64 -4.87
C GLU A 268 17.78 -7.99 -3.38
N GLN A 269 16.77 -7.56 -2.62
CA GLN A 269 16.59 -7.95 -1.23
C GLN A 269 16.46 -9.48 -1.08
N LEU A 270 15.68 -10.13 -1.96
CA LEU A 270 15.53 -11.59 -1.94
C LEU A 270 16.83 -12.31 -2.32
N LYS A 271 17.65 -11.73 -3.21
CA LYS A 271 18.97 -12.27 -3.56
C LYS A 271 19.92 -12.22 -2.37
N GLN A 272 19.99 -11.09 -1.66
CA GLN A 272 20.83 -10.92 -0.46
C GLN A 272 20.48 -11.93 0.64
N LYS A 273 19.19 -12.30 0.75
CA LYS A 273 18.72 -13.33 1.67
C LYS A 273 18.81 -14.76 1.12
N HIS A 274 19.38 -14.95 -0.07
CA HIS A 274 19.50 -16.23 -0.77
C HIS A 274 18.18 -16.97 -1.05
N PHE A 275 17.05 -16.26 -1.10
CA PHE A 275 15.72 -16.83 -1.37
C PHE A 275 15.42 -17.02 -2.86
N VAL A 276 16.23 -16.46 -3.76
CA VAL A 276 16.05 -16.59 -5.21
C VAL A 276 17.31 -17.15 -5.88
N TYR A 277 17.15 -17.65 -7.10
CA TYR A 277 18.25 -18.12 -7.95
C TYR A 277 17.95 -17.86 -9.42
N ALA A 278 19.01 -17.81 -10.24
CA ALA A 278 18.91 -17.66 -11.69
C ALA A 278 18.62 -19.01 -12.37
N CYS A 279 17.77 -18.98 -13.39
CA CYS A 279 17.31 -20.15 -14.13
C CYS A 279 17.57 -19.98 -15.63
N GLU A 280 18.42 -20.85 -16.18
CA GLU A 280 18.75 -20.90 -17.60
C GLU A 280 17.87 -21.84 -18.45
N CYS A 281 16.94 -22.57 -17.81
CA CYS A 281 16.09 -23.53 -18.50
C CYS A 281 15.27 -22.85 -19.60
N THR A 282 15.35 -23.40 -20.81
CA THR A 282 14.49 -23.01 -21.94
C THR A 282 13.12 -23.68 -21.83
N ARG A 283 12.12 -23.15 -22.54
CA ARG A 283 10.78 -23.78 -22.60
C ARG A 283 10.83 -25.25 -23.04
N LYS A 284 11.79 -25.61 -23.91
CA LYS A 284 12.01 -26.99 -24.36
C LYS A 284 12.46 -27.91 -23.22
N ILE A 285 13.29 -27.40 -22.30
CA ILE A 285 13.78 -28.16 -21.13
C ILE A 285 12.70 -28.29 -20.06
N LEU A 286 11.88 -27.25 -19.88
CA LEU A 286 10.78 -27.25 -18.91
C LEU A 286 9.68 -28.27 -19.26
N GLY A 287 9.54 -28.63 -20.55
CA GLY A 287 8.54 -29.60 -21.02
C GLY A 287 7.11 -29.14 -20.73
N SER A 288 6.20 -30.10 -20.57
CA SER A 288 4.81 -29.88 -20.11
C SER A 288 4.66 -29.91 -18.58
N ASN A 289 5.75 -30.08 -17.84
CA ASN A 289 5.70 -30.16 -16.37
C ASN A 289 5.32 -28.79 -15.80
N HIS A 290 4.19 -28.76 -15.09
CA HIS A 290 3.67 -27.52 -14.49
C HIS A 290 4.49 -27.11 -13.26
N ILE A 291 5.10 -28.08 -12.58
CA ILE A 291 5.97 -27.90 -11.42
C ILE A 291 7.42 -27.93 -11.88
N TYR A 292 8.19 -26.91 -11.51
CA TYR A 292 9.60 -26.82 -11.88
C TYR A 292 10.44 -27.89 -11.14
N ALA A 293 11.21 -28.68 -11.89
CA ALA A 293 12.00 -29.80 -11.36
C ALA A 293 13.27 -29.39 -10.58
N GLY A 294 13.51 -28.10 -10.34
CA GLY A 294 14.68 -27.64 -9.57
C GLY A 294 16.00 -27.66 -10.32
N THR A 295 16.04 -27.86 -11.65
CA THR A 295 17.27 -28.10 -12.44
C THR A 295 18.39 -27.06 -12.25
N CYS A 296 18.05 -25.80 -12.00
CA CYS A 296 19.01 -24.71 -11.82
C CYS A 296 19.19 -24.27 -10.36
N ARG A 297 18.47 -24.89 -9.41
CA ARG A 297 18.35 -24.41 -8.03
C ARG A 297 19.71 -24.28 -7.33
N ASP A 298 20.59 -25.25 -7.55
CA ASP A 298 21.90 -25.34 -6.89
C ASP A 298 23.08 -25.03 -7.81
N LYS A 299 22.82 -24.55 -9.04
CA LYS A 299 23.86 -24.28 -10.05
C LYS A 299 24.66 -22.99 -9.83
N GLN A 300 24.21 -22.12 -8.90
CA GLN A 300 24.83 -20.82 -8.63
C GLN A 300 25.09 -19.98 -9.90
N LEU A 301 24.11 -19.96 -10.80
CA LEU A 301 24.20 -19.20 -12.05
C LEU A 301 24.18 -17.69 -11.77
N ASP A 302 24.82 -16.93 -12.66
CA ASP A 302 24.71 -15.49 -12.66
C ASP A 302 23.29 -15.03 -13.03
N PHE A 303 22.86 -13.90 -12.47
CA PHE A 303 21.52 -13.36 -12.64
C PHE A 303 21.31 -12.60 -13.95
N GLN A 304 22.39 -12.24 -14.66
CA GLN A 304 22.31 -11.50 -15.91
C GLN A 304 21.67 -12.35 -17.02
N ASP A 305 20.69 -11.76 -17.72
CA ASP A 305 19.98 -12.38 -18.85
C ASP A 305 19.35 -13.77 -18.55
N GLN A 306 18.97 -14.00 -17.28
CA GLN A 306 18.28 -15.21 -16.84
C GLN A 306 16.93 -14.93 -16.19
N ALA A 307 16.06 -15.95 -16.18
CA ALA A 307 14.85 -15.88 -15.37
C ALA A 307 15.22 -16.00 -13.89
N ILE A 308 14.50 -15.29 -13.03
CA ILE A 308 14.69 -15.32 -11.58
C ILE A 308 13.56 -16.11 -10.96
N ARG A 309 13.88 -17.17 -10.22
CA ARG A 309 12.93 -18.01 -9.49
C ARG A 309 13.09 -17.84 -8.00
N VAL A 310 11.97 -17.94 -7.27
CA VAL A 310 11.98 -18.02 -5.81
C VAL A 310 12.04 -19.46 -5.36
N LYS A 311 12.82 -19.72 -4.32
CA LYS A 311 12.92 -21.03 -3.68
C LYS A 311 11.68 -21.25 -2.80
N VAL A 312 11.06 -22.40 -2.96
CA VAL A 312 10.02 -22.90 -2.05
C VAL A 312 10.59 -23.97 -1.13
N SER A 313 10.05 -24.04 0.09
CA SER A 313 10.33 -25.09 1.09
C SER A 313 9.28 -26.23 1.01
N ASP A 314 9.58 -27.39 1.61
CA ASP A 314 8.56 -28.43 1.85
C ASP A 314 7.63 -27.99 2.99
N GLN A 315 6.73 -27.06 2.68
CA GLN A 315 5.82 -26.46 3.64
C GLN A 315 4.41 -26.46 3.08
N ASN A 316 3.45 -26.78 3.94
CA ASN A 316 2.03 -26.62 3.64
C ASN A 316 1.64 -25.17 3.94
N ILE A 317 1.10 -24.48 2.94
CA ILE A 317 0.53 -23.14 3.10
C ILE A 317 -0.98 -23.30 3.01
N CYS A 318 -1.67 -22.75 4.01
CA CYS A 318 -3.12 -22.75 4.06
C CYS A 318 -3.63 -21.33 4.27
N PHE A 319 -4.81 -21.05 3.74
CA PHE A 319 -5.58 -19.86 4.05
C PHE A 319 -7.07 -20.19 4.09
N ASN A 320 -7.84 -19.35 4.79
CA ASN A 320 -9.28 -19.45 4.79
C ASN A 320 -9.83 -18.39 3.84
N ASP A 321 -10.42 -18.83 2.73
CA ASP A 321 -11.18 -17.97 1.86
C ASP A 321 -12.55 -17.67 2.48
N ARG A 322 -12.96 -16.41 2.48
CA ARG A 322 -14.23 -15.96 3.07
C ARG A 322 -15.46 -16.57 2.38
N LEU A 323 -15.33 -17.06 1.14
CA LEU A 323 -16.42 -17.67 0.37
C LEU A 323 -16.17 -19.16 0.06
N GLN A 324 -14.96 -19.52 -0.35
CA GLN A 324 -14.62 -20.89 -0.81
C GLN A 324 -14.17 -21.83 0.33
N GLY A 325 -13.97 -21.29 1.54
CA GLY A 325 -13.55 -22.06 2.71
C GLY A 325 -12.03 -22.27 2.79
N GLN A 326 -11.61 -23.34 3.46
CA GLN A 326 -10.18 -23.59 3.69
C GLN A 326 -9.50 -24.18 2.46
N HIS A 327 -8.39 -23.55 2.04
CA HIS A 327 -7.52 -24.03 0.98
C HIS A 327 -6.11 -24.27 1.52
N CYS A 328 -5.48 -25.33 1.04
CA CYS A 328 -4.12 -25.71 1.41
C CYS A 328 -3.38 -26.31 0.21
N ALA A 329 -2.12 -25.96 0.05
CA ALA A 329 -1.21 -26.60 -0.90
C ALA A 329 0.19 -26.75 -0.30
N ASN A 330 0.86 -27.85 -0.62
CA ASN A 330 2.27 -28.02 -0.35
C ASN A 330 3.10 -27.32 -1.42
N LEU A 331 3.92 -26.35 -1.03
CA LEU A 331 4.63 -25.51 -1.99
C LEU A 331 5.58 -26.32 -2.88
N GLN A 332 6.34 -27.26 -2.33
CA GLN A 332 7.33 -28.01 -3.09
C GLN A 332 6.70 -29.05 -4.02
N ARG A 333 5.65 -29.74 -3.52
CA ARG A 333 5.02 -30.86 -4.23
C ARG A 333 4.00 -30.39 -5.26
N ASP A 334 3.27 -29.32 -4.97
CA ASP A 334 2.11 -28.91 -5.77
C ASP A 334 2.40 -27.68 -6.64
N LEU A 335 3.31 -26.79 -6.21
CA LEU A 335 3.51 -25.49 -6.87
C LEU A 335 4.90 -25.32 -7.49
N GLY A 336 5.95 -25.79 -6.82
CA GLY A 336 7.35 -25.67 -7.19
C GLY A 336 7.93 -24.25 -7.16
N ASP A 337 9.23 -24.15 -7.44
CA ASP A 337 9.94 -22.87 -7.53
C ASP A 337 9.42 -22.04 -8.72
N PHE A 338 8.65 -20.99 -8.43
CA PHE A 338 7.99 -20.16 -9.44
C PHE A 338 8.82 -18.92 -9.83
N VAL A 339 8.51 -18.36 -11.00
CA VAL A 339 9.25 -17.24 -11.61
C VAL A 339 8.78 -15.91 -11.05
N LEU A 340 9.72 -15.08 -10.58
CA LEU A 340 9.47 -13.69 -10.17
C LEU A 340 9.81 -12.66 -11.28
N LYS A 341 10.82 -12.98 -12.10
CA LYS A 341 11.21 -12.17 -13.27
C LYS A 341 11.55 -13.09 -14.44
N ARG A 342 10.97 -12.84 -15.60
CA ARG A 342 11.25 -13.59 -16.82
C ARG A 342 12.62 -13.24 -17.39
N ARG A 343 13.15 -14.10 -18.26
CA ARG A 343 14.42 -13.87 -18.97
C ARG A 343 14.43 -12.58 -19.78
N ASP A 344 13.29 -12.22 -20.37
CA ASP A 344 13.12 -10.98 -21.15
C ASP A 344 12.91 -9.73 -20.28
N GLY A 345 13.13 -9.83 -18.97
CA GLY A 345 13.08 -8.70 -18.05
C GLY A 345 11.70 -8.42 -17.46
N ILE A 346 10.63 -9.01 -17.99
CA ILE A 346 9.25 -8.76 -17.55
C ILE A 346 9.05 -9.29 -16.12
N ILE A 347 8.53 -8.42 -15.25
CA ILE A 347 8.19 -8.76 -13.87
C ILE A 347 6.94 -9.64 -13.86
N ASN A 348 6.99 -10.73 -13.09
CA ASN A 348 5.87 -11.65 -12.99
C ASN A 348 4.78 -11.09 -12.07
N TYR A 349 3.52 -11.35 -12.43
CA TYR A 349 2.34 -11.04 -11.63
C TYR A 349 2.49 -11.41 -10.15
N GLN A 350 3.04 -12.59 -9.83
CA GLN A 350 3.21 -13.04 -8.45
C GLN A 350 4.04 -12.09 -7.59
N LEU A 351 5.08 -11.47 -8.17
CA LEU A 351 5.91 -10.50 -7.47
C LEU A 351 5.20 -9.15 -7.34
N ALA A 352 4.72 -8.62 -8.47
CA ALA A 352 4.15 -7.28 -8.53
C ALA A 352 2.93 -7.14 -7.58
N VAL A 353 2.04 -8.13 -7.59
CA VAL A 353 0.82 -8.11 -6.76
C VAL A 353 1.14 -8.10 -5.26
N VAL A 354 2.08 -8.94 -4.80
CA VAL A 354 2.44 -9.04 -3.38
C VAL A 354 3.13 -7.77 -2.89
N VAL A 355 4.00 -7.19 -3.71
CA VAL A 355 4.71 -5.95 -3.38
C VAL A 355 3.73 -4.77 -3.32
N ASP A 356 2.86 -4.63 -4.31
CA ASP A 356 1.93 -3.52 -4.34
C ASP A 356 0.80 -3.63 -3.34
N ASP A 357 0.28 -4.83 -3.07
CA ASP A 357 -0.71 -5.02 -2.02
C ASP A 357 -0.14 -4.63 -0.66
N TYR A 358 1.13 -4.92 -0.38
CA TYR A 358 1.81 -4.43 0.82
C TYR A 358 2.00 -2.91 0.83
N LEU A 359 2.54 -2.33 -0.25
CA LEU A 359 2.84 -0.89 -0.32
C LEU A 359 1.59 -0.01 -0.33
N GLN A 360 0.47 -0.52 -0.85
CA GLN A 360 -0.82 0.15 -0.80
C GLN A 360 -1.61 -0.17 0.48
N GLU A 361 -1.04 -0.94 1.40
CA GLU A 361 -1.65 -1.32 2.69
C GLU A 361 -3.00 -2.04 2.51
N ILE A 362 -3.10 -2.87 1.46
CA ILE A 362 -4.27 -3.71 1.26
C ILE A 362 -4.41 -4.64 2.45
N SER A 363 -5.63 -4.81 2.94
CA SER A 363 -5.99 -5.80 3.97
C SER A 363 -6.85 -6.92 3.41
N HIS A 364 -7.68 -6.62 2.40
CA HIS A 364 -8.65 -7.57 1.84
C HIS A 364 -8.53 -7.66 0.31
N VAL A 365 -8.39 -8.87 -0.19
CA VAL A 365 -8.28 -9.18 -1.62
C VAL A 365 -9.53 -9.92 -2.07
N VAL A 366 -10.41 -9.19 -2.76
CA VAL A 366 -11.59 -9.74 -3.44
C VAL A 366 -11.28 -9.84 -4.93
N ARG A 367 -11.32 -11.06 -5.49
CA ARG A 367 -10.97 -11.31 -6.91
C ARG A 367 -11.65 -12.58 -7.46
N GLY A 368 -11.50 -12.87 -8.74
CA GLY A 368 -12.06 -14.08 -9.36
C GLY A 368 -11.36 -15.37 -8.92
N ALA A 369 -12.10 -16.48 -8.91
CA ALA A 369 -11.62 -17.82 -8.54
C ALA A 369 -10.56 -18.40 -9.48
N ASP A 370 -10.31 -17.78 -10.64
CA ASP A 370 -9.19 -18.12 -11.53
C ASP A 370 -7.82 -17.87 -10.87
N LEU A 371 -7.78 -17.06 -9.81
CA LEU A 371 -6.57 -16.74 -9.06
C LEU A 371 -6.44 -17.52 -7.74
N LEU A 372 -7.37 -18.43 -7.44
CA LEU A 372 -7.41 -19.16 -6.19
C LEU A 372 -6.10 -19.92 -5.93
N ASP A 373 -5.67 -20.76 -6.89
CA ASP A 373 -4.43 -21.57 -6.83
C ASP A 373 -3.12 -20.76 -6.83
N ASN A 374 -3.21 -19.43 -7.03
CA ASN A 374 -2.05 -18.54 -6.93
C ASN A 374 -1.88 -17.97 -5.53
N THR A 375 -2.89 -18.07 -4.68
CA THR A 375 -2.93 -17.42 -3.38
C THR A 375 -1.86 -17.98 -2.44
N GLU A 376 -1.64 -19.29 -2.44
CA GLU A 376 -0.61 -19.94 -1.63
C GLU A 376 0.81 -19.49 -2.04
N ARG A 377 1.06 -19.30 -3.34
CA ARG A 377 2.33 -18.75 -3.84
C ARG A 377 2.55 -17.32 -3.35
N GLN A 378 1.48 -16.52 -3.34
CA GLN A 378 1.53 -15.12 -2.92
C GLN A 378 1.71 -14.98 -1.41
N ILE A 379 1.02 -15.82 -0.63
CA ILE A 379 1.20 -15.90 0.83
C ILE A 379 2.65 -16.30 1.15
N TRP A 380 3.20 -17.31 0.47
CA TRP A 380 4.60 -17.70 0.66
C TRP A 380 5.57 -16.55 0.38
N LEU A 381 5.39 -15.85 -0.75
CA LEU A 381 6.23 -14.71 -1.08
C LEU A 381 6.10 -13.58 -0.05
N GLY A 382 4.88 -13.29 0.42
CA GLY A 382 4.63 -12.33 1.49
C GLY A 382 5.33 -12.71 2.79
N GLN A 383 5.31 -13.98 3.17
CA GLN A 383 6.02 -14.51 4.35
C GLN A 383 7.54 -14.32 4.25
N LEU A 384 8.13 -14.62 3.08
CA LEU A 384 9.57 -14.41 2.84
C LEU A 384 9.98 -12.93 2.96
N LEU A 385 9.10 -12.03 2.56
CA LEU A 385 9.30 -10.58 2.62
C LEU A 385 8.94 -9.99 3.99
N GLY A 386 8.27 -10.75 4.85
CA GLY A 386 7.81 -10.30 6.17
C GLY A 386 6.60 -9.37 6.11
N TYR A 387 5.77 -9.50 5.07
CA TYR A 387 4.55 -8.72 4.88
C TYR A 387 3.40 -9.27 5.73
N PRO A 388 2.44 -8.43 6.15
CA PRO A 388 1.27 -8.86 6.91
C PRO A 388 0.40 -9.82 6.08
N ALA A 389 -0.31 -10.70 6.78
CA ALA A 389 -1.29 -11.58 6.16
C ALA A 389 -2.51 -10.76 5.66
N LEU A 390 -3.04 -11.15 4.51
CA LEU A 390 -4.22 -10.57 3.90
C LEU A 390 -5.42 -11.50 4.08
N GLU A 391 -6.62 -10.94 4.05
CA GLU A 391 -7.87 -11.70 3.92
C GLU A 391 -8.23 -11.87 2.44
N TYR A 392 -8.71 -13.06 2.06
CA TYR A 392 -9.02 -13.39 0.67
C TYR A 392 -10.49 -13.79 0.51
N MET A 393 -11.07 -13.37 -0.61
CA MET A 393 -12.38 -13.83 -1.07
C MET A 393 -12.34 -14.04 -2.58
N HIS A 394 -12.60 -15.28 -3.02
CA HIS A 394 -12.57 -15.65 -4.43
C HIS A 394 -13.97 -15.85 -5.00
N LEU A 395 -14.35 -14.98 -5.93
CA LEU A 395 -15.67 -14.94 -6.56
C LEU A 395 -15.81 -16.00 -7.67
N PRO A 396 -16.98 -16.62 -7.83
CA PRO A 396 -17.24 -17.52 -8.95
C PRO A 396 -17.12 -16.79 -10.30
N LEU A 397 -16.61 -17.50 -11.32
CA LEU A 397 -16.40 -16.95 -12.65
C LEU A 397 -17.70 -16.89 -13.46
N ALA A 398 -17.96 -15.75 -14.10
CA ALA A 398 -19.03 -15.62 -15.09
C ALA A 398 -18.66 -16.38 -16.39
N MET A 399 -19.61 -17.15 -16.90
CA MET A 399 -19.44 -17.98 -18.09
C MET A 399 -20.20 -17.39 -19.28
N ASN A 400 -19.63 -17.49 -20.48
CA ASN A 400 -20.30 -17.14 -21.72
C ASN A 400 -21.25 -18.25 -22.20
N HIS A 401 -21.95 -18.02 -23.32
CA HIS A 401 -22.93 -18.94 -23.91
C HIS A 401 -22.37 -20.30 -24.35
N LEU A 402 -21.04 -20.43 -24.45
CA LEU A 402 -20.35 -21.70 -24.72
C LEU A 402 -19.93 -22.42 -23.43
N GLY A 403 -20.25 -21.86 -22.25
CA GLY A 403 -19.78 -22.34 -20.96
C GLY A 403 -18.29 -22.10 -20.76
N GLN A 404 -17.75 -20.97 -21.23
CA GLN A 404 -16.34 -20.59 -21.11
C GLN A 404 -16.21 -19.27 -20.34
N SER A 405 -15.27 -19.18 -19.40
CA SER A 405 -14.86 -17.92 -18.77
C SER A 405 -13.85 -17.19 -19.64
N ALA A 406 -13.69 -15.89 -19.42
CA ALA A 406 -12.85 -15.01 -20.25
C ALA A 406 -11.33 -15.29 -20.21
N MET A 407 -10.80 -16.26 -19.44
CA MET A 407 -9.42 -16.77 -19.66
C MET A 407 -9.10 -18.09 -18.95
N SER A 408 -8.29 -18.89 -19.64
CA SER A 408 -7.74 -20.22 -19.32
C SER A 408 -8.77 -21.33 -19.06
N CYS A 409 -9.21 -21.89 -20.17
CA CYS A 409 -10.09 -23.04 -20.29
C CYS A 409 -9.57 -24.32 -19.61
N VAL A 410 -10.48 -25.10 -19.00
CA VAL A 410 -10.84 -26.50 -19.33
C VAL A 410 -11.66 -27.07 -18.18
N VAL A 411 -12.95 -27.37 -18.42
CA VAL A 411 -13.73 -28.21 -17.49
C VAL A 411 -14.54 -29.31 -18.21
N ARG A 412 -14.79 -29.22 -19.53
CA ARG A 412 -15.96 -29.93 -20.08
C ARG A 412 -15.75 -31.24 -20.86
N ILE A 413 -14.54 -31.56 -21.33
CA ILE A 413 -14.34 -32.76 -22.18
C ILE A 413 -13.99 -34.02 -21.36
N TYR A 414 -13.27 -33.87 -20.24
CA TYR A 414 -12.79 -35.00 -19.45
C TYR A 414 -13.91 -35.69 -18.63
N TRP A 415 -14.90 -34.92 -18.18
CA TRP A 415 -16.05 -35.41 -17.40
C TRP A 415 -16.96 -36.35 -18.20
N ILE A 416 -17.17 -36.07 -19.50
CA ILE A 416 -18.04 -36.88 -20.37
C ILE A 416 -17.38 -38.24 -20.68
N ILE A 417 -16.06 -38.27 -20.88
CA ILE A 417 -15.33 -39.49 -21.25
C ILE A 417 -15.18 -40.45 -20.05
N LEU A 418 -14.93 -39.92 -18.84
CA LEU A 418 -14.79 -40.74 -17.64
C LEU A 418 -16.12 -41.38 -17.20
N ASN A 419 -17.25 -40.67 -17.36
CA ASN A 419 -18.58 -41.23 -17.07
C ASN A 419 -18.98 -42.35 -18.03
N LEU A 420 -18.58 -42.26 -19.31
CA LEU A 420 -18.86 -43.29 -20.31
C LEU A 420 -18.00 -44.56 -20.13
N LEU A 421 -16.87 -44.48 -19.42
CA LEU A 421 -15.90 -45.59 -19.27
C LEU A 421 -15.85 -46.23 -17.88
N GLY A 422 -16.64 -45.75 -16.90
CA GLY A 422 -16.86 -46.43 -15.61
C GLY A 422 -15.64 -46.50 -14.67
N TYR A 423 -14.68 -45.58 -14.79
CA TYR A 423 -13.52 -45.53 -13.90
C TYR A 423 -13.84 -44.83 -12.57
N PRO A 424 -13.26 -45.27 -11.43
CA PRO A 424 -13.35 -44.54 -10.17
C PRO A 424 -12.68 -43.18 -10.28
N ALA A 425 -13.28 -42.16 -9.66
CA ALA A 425 -12.81 -40.77 -9.71
C ALA A 425 -11.39 -40.66 -9.10
N LEU A 426 -10.42 -40.27 -9.94
CA LEU A 426 -9.07 -39.86 -9.52
C LEU A 426 -9.01 -38.34 -9.54
N GLU A 427 -8.62 -37.74 -8.41
CA GLU A 427 -8.37 -36.30 -8.30
C GLU A 427 -6.97 -35.98 -8.88
N TYR A 428 -6.94 -35.44 -10.09
CA TYR A 428 -5.79 -34.73 -10.63
C TYR A 428 -6.25 -33.44 -11.30
N MET A 429 -5.53 -32.35 -11.04
CA MET A 429 -5.69 -31.06 -11.72
C MET A 429 -4.70 -30.98 -12.88
N HIS A 430 -5.19 -31.14 -14.11
CA HIS A 430 -4.46 -30.78 -15.33
C HIS A 430 -5.12 -29.52 -15.93
N LEU A 431 -4.31 -28.55 -16.38
CA LEU A 431 -4.76 -27.41 -17.19
C LEU A 431 -4.39 -27.64 -18.68
N PRO A 432 -5.27 -28.23 -19.52
CA PRO A 432 -5.07 -28.21 -20.96
C PRO A 432 -5.37 -26.81 -21.55
N LEU A 433 -4.76 -26.50 -22.69
CA LEU A 433 -5.03 -25.27 -23.42
C LEU A 433 -6.18 -25.52 -24.41
N ALA A 434 -7.27 -24.77 -24.30
CA ALA A 434 -8.31 -24.83 -25.33
C ALA A 434 -7.86 -24.08 -26.59
N MET A 435 -8.25 -24.64 -27.73
CA MET A 435 -7.93 -24.12 -29.05
C MET A 435 -9.24 -23.80 -29.79
N ASN A 436 -9.26 -22.83 -30.70
CA ASN A 436 -10.35 -22.72 -31.67
C ASN A 436 -10.31 -23.88 -32.69
N HIS A 437 -11.30 -23.96 -33.59
CA HIS A 437 -11.34 -24.97 -34.67
C HIS A 437 -10.15 -24.89 -35.66
N LEU A 438 -9.31 -23.84 -35.54
CA LEU A 438 -8.07 -23.63 -36.29
C LEU A 438 -6.81 -23.93 -35.47
N GLY A 439 -6.94 -24.45 -34.24
CA GLY A 439 -5.78 -24.83 -33.41
C GLY A 439 -5.09 -23.64 -32.70
N GLN A 440 -5.77 -22.52 -32.47
CA GLN A 440 -5.22 -21.35 -31.78
C GLN A 440 -5.68 -21.27 -30.32
N LYS A 441 -4.73 -21.05 -29.39
CA LYS A 441 -4.98 -20.94 -27.94
C LYS A 441 -6.02 -19.86 -27.60
N LEU A 442 -7.08 -20.24 -26.89
CA LEU A 442 -8.11 -19.32 -26.41
C LEU A 442 -7.55 -18.45 -25.29
N SER A 443 -7.62 -17.13 -25.46
CA SER A 443 -7.09 -16.13 -24.53
C SER A 443 -8.08 -14.95 -24.35
N LYS A 444 -7.84 -14.07 -23.36
CA LYS A 444 -8.56 -12.80 -23.10
C LYS A 444 -8.69 -11.95 -24.36
N GLN A 445 -7.83 -12.18 -25.35
CA GLN A 445 -7.79 -11.47 -26.62
C GLN A 445 -8.89 -11.90 -27.60
N ASN A 446 -9.64 -13.00 -27.38
CA ASN A 446 -10.45 -13.59 -28.44
C ASN A 446 -11.96 -13.81 -28.23
N LEU A 447 -12.58 -13.71 -27.04
CA LEU A 447 -14.01 -14.14 -26.92
C LEU A 447 -14.88 -13.46 -25.84
N ALA A 448 -14.37 -12.54 -25.02
CA ALA A 448 -15.22 -11.84 -24.05
C ALA A 448 -15.71 -10.51 -24.67
N GLN A 449 -17.02 -10.32 -24.73
CA GLN A 449 -17.61 -9.10 -25.27
C GLN A 449 -17.25 -7.93 -24.35
N ALA A 450 -16.76 -6.85 -24.96
CA ALA A 450 -16.50 -5.60 -24.26
C ALA A 450 -17.80 -5.05 -23.67
N LEU A 451 -17.73 -4.43 -22.49
CA LEU A 451 -18.91 -3.80 -21.87
C LEU A 451 -19.45 -2.67 -22.75
N ASP A 452 -20.74 -2.70 -23.05
CA ASP A 452 -21.43 -1.60 -23.72
C ASP A 452 -21.91 -0.58 -22.69
N LEU A 453 -21.16 0.52 -22.58
CA LEU A 453 -21.39 1.56 -21.58
C LEU A 453 -22.72 2.30 -21.75
N LYS A 454 -23.42 2.15 -22.89
CA LYS A 454 -24.78 2.69 -23.07
C LYS A 454 -25.81 2.00 -22.18
N HIS A 455 -25.51 0.78 -21.75
CA HIS A 455 -26.37 -0.05 -20.91
C HIS A 455 -25.73 -0.24 -19.52
N ALA A 456 -25.00 0.76 -19.02
CA ALA A 456 -24.26 0.66 -17.77
C ALA A 456 -25.18 0.34 -16.55
N PRO A 457 -26.34 0.99 -16.36
CA PRO A 457 -27.27 0.63 -15.29
C PRO A 457 -27.73 -0.84 -15.39
N GLU A 458 -28.11 -1.32 -16.57
CA GLU A 458 -28.58 -2.69 -16.76
C GLU A 458 -27.47 -3.72 -16.52
N LEU A 459 -26.25 -3.45 -17.00
CA LEU A 459 -25.09 -4.30 -16.77
C LEU A 459 -24.70 -4.35 -15.29
N LEU A 460 -24.81 -3.22 -14.59
CA LEU A 460 -24.57 -3.13 -13.15
C LEU A 460 -25.59 -3.96 -12.37
N LEU A 461 -26.89 -3.81 -12.67
CA LEU A 461 -27.95 -4.62 -12.08
C LEU A 461 -27.72 -6.12 -12.34
N GLN A 462 -27.36 -6.49 -13.57
CA GLN A 462 -27.02 -7.87 -13.91
C GLN A 462 -25.84 -8.40 -13.08
N ALA A 463 -24.80 -7.60 -12.88
CA ALA A 463 -23.65 -7.99 -12.05
C ALA A 463 -24.02 -8.17 -10.57
N ILE A 464 -24.87 -7.29 -10.02
CA ILE A 464 -25.41 -7.39 -8.66
C ILE A 464 -26.23 -8.68 -8.49
N ILE A 465 -27.14 -8.96 -9.42
CA ILE A 465 -27.95 -10.20 -9.42
C ILE A 465 -27.06 -11.43 -9.60
N ALA A 466 -26.02 -11.36 -10.43
CA ALA A 466 -25.06 -12.44 -10.63
C ALA A 466 -24.31 -12.83 -9.34
N LEU A 467 -24.09 -11.84 -8.45
CA LEU A 467 -23.52 -12.05 -7.12
C LEU A 467 -24.57 -12.52 -6.08
N GLY A 468 -25.79 -12.86 -6.50
CA GLY A 468 -26.87 -13.30 -5.62
C GLY A 468 -27.43 -12.20 -4.71
N GLN A 469 -27.02 -10.94 -4.92
CA GLN A 469 -27.44 -9.83 -4.08
C GLN A 469 -28.91 -9.45 -4.34
N ALA A 470 -29.51 -8.70 -3.42
CA ALA A 470 -30.82 -8.14 -3.65
C ALA A 470 -30.81 -7.21 -4.88
N PRO A 471 -31.86 -7.23 -5.72
CA PRO A 471 -31.94 -6.31 -6.85
C PRO A 471 -32.05 -4.87 -6.34
N VAL A 472 -31.35 -3.98 -7.03
CA VAL A 472 -31.39 -2.53 -6.81
C VAL A 472 -32.32 -1.88 -7.83
N ASP A 473 -32.82 -0.70 -7.50
CA ASP A 473 -33.66 0.07 -8.41
C ASP A 473 -32.82 0.56 -9.60
N LEU A 474 -33.37 0.46 -10.81
CA LEU A 474 -32.65 0.87 -12.01
C LEU A 474 -32.58 2.40 -12.07
N ASP A 475 -31.38 2.95 -11.87
CA ASP A 475 -31.14 4.40 -11.77
C ASP A 475 -29.69 4.74 -12.21
N GLN A 476 -29.19 5.92 -11.83
CA GLN A 476 -27.79 6.28 -12.01
C GLN A 476 -26.88 5.29 -11.27
N PRO A 477 -25.77 4.84 -11.91
CA PRO A 477 -24.91 3.79 -11.35
C PRO A 477 -24.36 4.06 -9.94
N ASP A 478 -24.10 5.33 -9.58
CA ASP A 478 -23.67 5.74 -8.24
C ASP A 478 -24.75 5.51 -7.17
N LEU A 479 -26.01 5.82 -7.48
CA LEU A 479 -27.15 5.53 -6.59
C LEU A 479 -27.39 4.02 -6.46
N MET A 480 -27.29 3.30 -7.57
CA MET A 480 -27.40 1.84 -7.59
C MET A 480 -26.32 1.18 -6.75
N LEU A 481 -25.06 1.64 -6.86
CA LEU A 481 -23.95 1.17 -6.03
C LEU A 481 -24.19 1.49 -4.56
N ALA A 482 -24.67 2.69 -4.22
CA ALA A 482 -24.97 3.03 -2.82
C ALA A 482 -26.04 2.10 -2.21
N GLN A 483 -27.09 1.76 -2.98
CA GLN A 483 -28.10 0.79 -2.56
C GLN A 483 -27.50 -0.62 -2.43
N ALA A 484 -26.68 -1.05 -3.39
CA ALA A 484 -26.01 -2.35 -3.36
C ALA A 484 -25.08 -2.49 -2.14
N VAL A 485 -24.32 -1.43 -1.80
CA VAL A 485 -23.48 -1.37 -0.60
C VAL A 485 -24.30 -1.52 0.66
N ALA A 486 -25.43 -0.80 0.77
CA ALA A 486 -26.29 -0.85 1.95
C ALA A 486 -26.96 -2.23 2.15
N GLN A 487 -27.09 -3.01 1.08
CA GLN A 487 -27.73 -4.33 1.07
C GLN A 487 -26.71 -5.49 0.96
N TRP A 488 -25.41 -5.18 0.96
CA TRP A 488 -24.36 -6.15 0.68
C TRP A 488 -24.35 -7.30 1.69
N ASP A 489 -24.44 -8.53 1.18
CA ASP A 489 -24.47 -9.75 1.98
C ASP A 489 -23.68 -10.86 1.29
N ILE A 490 -22.51 -11.16 1.85
CA ILE A 490 -21.57 -12.16 1.33
C ILE A 490 -22.19 -13.57 1.33
N SER A 491 -23.08 -13.86 2.28
CA SER A 491 -23.69 -15.19 2.41
C SER A 491 -24.58 -15.56 1.23
N ARG A 492 -24.99 -14.56 0.43
CA ARG A 492 -25.79 -14.74 -0.78
C ARG A 492 -24.96 -15.02 -2.02
N ILE A 493 -23.66 -14.76 -1.98
CA ILE A 493 -22.79 -15.00 -3.14
C ILE A 493 -22.76 -16.51 -3.40
N PRO A 494 -23.01 -16.96 -4.65
CA PRO A 494 -22.97 -18.39 -4.96
C PRO A 494 -21.64 -19.02 -4.56
N GLN A 495 -21.70 -20.17 -3.90
CA GLN A 495 -20.50 -20.95 -3.60
C GLN A 495 -20.03 -21.71 -4.85
N GLY A 496 -18.73 -21.96 -4.94
CA GLY A 496 -18.08 -22.64 -6.06
C GLY A 496 -17.32 -21.69 -6.99
N THR A 497 -16.68 -22.26 -8.01
CA THR A 497 -15.75 -21.53 -8.88
C THR A 497 -16.39 -20.94 -10.13
N THR A 498 -17.67 -21.24 -10.40
CA THR A 498 -18.40 -20.75 -11.58
C THR A 498 -19.83 -20.31 -11.23
N LEU A 499 -20.30 -19.26 -11.91
CA LEU A 499 -21.70 -18.86 -11.86
C LEU A 499 -22.55 -19.79 -12.73
N GLN A 500 -23.76 -20.10 -12.27
CA GLN A 500 -24.65 -21.06 -12.94
C GLN A 500 -25.33 -20.51 -14.20
N SER A 501 -25.30 -19.19 -14.39
CA SER A 501 -25.95 -18.52 -15.53
C SER A 501 -24.94 -18.13 -16.63
N ILE A 502 -25.46 -17.98 -17.84
CA ILE A 502 -24.74 -17.49 -19.02
C ILE A 502 -24.93 -15.98 -19.12
N TYR A 503 -23.84 -15.24 -19.25
CA TYR A 503 -23.84 -13.79 -19.40
C TYR A 503 -23.29 -13.41 -20.80
N GLN A 504 -23.96 -12.46 -21.46
CA GLN A 504 -23.62 -11.99 -22.82
C GLN A 504 -22.86 -10.67 -22.77
#